data_AF-A0A935PQN7-F1
#
_entry.id   AF-A0A935PQN7-F1
#
_cell.length_a   1.000
_cell.length_b   1.000
_cell.length_c   1.000
_cell.angle_alpha   90.00
_cell.angle_beta   90.00
_cell.angle_gamma   90.00
#
_symmetry.space_group_name_H-M   'P 1'
#
loop_
_entity.id
_entity.type
_entity.pdbx_description
1 polymer ?
#
loop_
_entity_poly.entity_id
_entity_poly.type
_entity_poly.pdbx_seq_one_letter_code
_entity_poly.pdbx_strand_id
1 'polypeptide(L)'
;MSTPIEPRLRYPDRTPTVFTGAKQFVETQGIAVWIELCDTVMPDEWFNVTDVAGQLETLRGYRQPERYLRAVLKAVLADYQERTEEYDDRVPVRLRGRNLDVVCI
;
A
#
# COMPACT_ATOMS: atom_id res chain seq x y z
N MET A 1 -8.22 -29.88 -7.54
CA MET A 1 -7.13 -28.96 -7.92
C MET A 1 -7.47 -27.61 -7.35
N SER A 2 -6.87 -27.23 -6.22
CA SER A 2 -7.00 -25.86 -5.70
C SER A 2 -6.12 -24.99 -6.58
N THR A 3 -6.72 -24.02 -7.28
CA THR A 3 -5.95 -22.94 -7.91
C THR A 3 -5.01 -22.36 -6.85
N PRO A 4 -3.71 -22.16 -7.15
CA PRO A 4 -2.86 -21.41 -6.24
C PRO A 4 -3.54 -20.05 -6.07
N ILE A 5 -3.96 -19.74 -4.84
CA ILE A 5 -4.48 -18.42 -4.52
C ILE A 5 -3.26 -17.52 -4.62
N GLU A 6 -3.10 -16.84 -5.76
CA GLU A 6 -2.10 -15.80 -5.86
C GLU A 6 -2.31 -14.85 -4.68
N PRO A 7 -1.26 -14.47 -3.95
CA PRO A 7 -1.41 -13.54 -2.85
C PRO A 7 -1.99 -12.24 -3.41
N ARG A 8 -3.16 -11.83 -2.90
CA ARG A 8 -3.86 -10.60 -3.31
C ARG A 8 -4.06 -9.74 -2.08
N LEU A 9 -3.74 -8.46 -2.21
CA LEU A 9 -4.12 -7.50 -1.19
C LEU A 9 -5.64 -7.32 -1.21
N ARG A 10 -6.24 -7.35 -0.02
CA ARG A 10 -7.65 -7.00 0.17
C ARG A 10 -7.77 -5.49 0.23
N TYR A 11 -8.90 -4.96 -0.26
CA TYR A 11 -9.31 -3.58 0.00
C TYR A 11 -10.57 -3.62 0.86
N PRO A 12 -10.45 -3.65 2.19
CA PRO A 12 -11.61 -3.68 3.08
C PRO A 12 -12.57 -2.51 2.83
N ASP A 13 -13.87 -2.72 3.04
CA ASP A 13 -14.87 -1.69 2.70
C ASP A 13 -14.75 -0.42 3.55
N ARG A 14 -14.16 -0.52 4.74
CA ARG A 14 -13.83 0.64 5.59
C ARG A 14 -12.58 1.42 5.16
N THR A 15 -11.85 0.95 4.14
CA THR A 15 -10.64 1.61 3.66
C THR A 15 -11.01 2.99 3.08
N PRO A 16 -10.47 4.10 3.62
CA PRO A 16 -10.82 5.43 3.14
C PRO A 16 -10.51 5.60 1.65
N THR A 17 -11.53 5.94 0.85
CA THR A 17 -11.40 6.08 -0.60
C THR A 17 -10.35 7.12 -0.98
N VAL A 18 -9.39 6.73 -1.82
CA VAL A 18 -8.36 7.65 -2.37
C VAL A 18 -8.75 8.17 -3.75
N PHE A 19 -9.39 7.33 -4.56
CA PHE A 19 -9.91 7.64 -5.89
C PHE A 19 -10.93 6.59 -6.35
N THR A 20 -11.73 6.92 -7.36
CA THR A 20 -12.66 5.98 -7.99
C THR A 20 -11.88 4.86 -8.70
N GLY A 21 -12.11 3.60 -8.29
CA GLY A 21 -11.39 2.44 -8.83
C GLY A 21 -10.21 1.96 -7.97
N ALA A 22 -9.94 2.59 -6.83
CA ALA A 22 -8.85 2.19 -5.92
C ALA A 22 -8.97 0.71 -5.46
N LYS A 23 -10.19 0.23 -5.17
CA LYS A 23 -10.46 -1.17 -4.79
C LYS A 23 -10.00 -2.15 -5.87
N GLN A 24 -10.48 -1.96 -7.10
CA GLN A 24 -10.11 -2.80 -8.23
C GLN A 24 -8.59 -2.76 -8.48
N PHE A 25 -7.97 -1.58 -8.37
CA PHE A 25 -6.52 -1.44 -8.51
C PHE A 25 -5.76 -2.25 -7.45
N VAL A 26 -6.09 -2.09 -6.17
CA VAL A 26 -5.39 -2.80 -5.08
C VAL A 26 -5.58 -4.31 -5.19
N GLU A 27 -6.78 -4.79 -5.50
CA GLU A 27 -7.07 -6.22 -5.61
C GLU A 27 -6.46 -6.89 -6.86
N THR A 28 -5.96 -6.10 -7.82
CA THR A 28 -5.33 -6.61 -9.07
C THR A 28 -3.83 -6.38 -9.11
N GLN A 29 -3.34 -5.22 -8.69
CA GLN A 29 -1.94 -4.79 -8.79
C GLN A 29 -1.28 -4.53 -7.44
N GLY A 30 -2.07 -4.42 -6.36
CA GLY A 30 -1.57 -3.96 -5.06
C GLY A 30 -0.46 -4.83 -4.49
N ILE A 31 -0.50 -6.14 -4.71
CA ILE A 31 0.56 -7.05 -4.22
C ILE A 31 1.90 -6.79 -4.92
N ALA A 32 1.89 -6.52 -6.23
CA ALA A 32 3.11 -6.25 -6.98
C ALA A 32 3.73 -4.93 -6.52
N VAL A 33 2.89 -3.90 -6.33
CA VAL A 33 3.32 -2.61 -5.77
C VAL A 33 3.88 -2.77 -4.35
N TRP A 34 3.25 -3.61 -3.52
CA TRP A 34 3.70 -3.87 -2.15
C TRP A 34 5.05 -4.58 -2.09
N ILE A 35 5.25 -5.61 -2.92
CA ILE A 35 6.53 -6.31 -3.02
C ILE A 35 7.64 -5.33 -3.46
N GLU A 36 7.40 -4.59 -4.55
CA GLU A 36 8.39 -3.63 -5.05
C GLU A 36 8.70 -2.54 -4.02
N LEU A 37 7.68 -2.06 -3.30
CA LEU A 37 7.88 -1.10 -2.20
C LEU A 37 8.82 -1.68 -1.14
N CYS A 38 8.56 -2.90 -0.67
CA CYS A 38 9.39 -3.57 0.33
C CYS A 38 10.83 -3.80 -0.13
N ASP A 39 11.06 -4.00 -1.43
CA ASP A 39 12.40 -4.11 -2.01
C ASP A 39 13.09 -2.75 -2.20
N THR A 40 12.31 -1.67 -2.25
CA THR A 40 12.80 -0.30 -2.53
C THR A 40 13.15 0.47 -1.26
N VAL A 41 12.34 0.34 -0.20
CA VAL A 41 12.51 1.15 1.03
C VAL A 41 13.28 0.38 2.09
N MET A 42 14.10 1.10 2.86
CA MET A 42 14.79 0.51 4.00
C MET A 42 13.79 0.25 5.15
N PRO A 43 13.80 -0.95 5.75
CA PRO A 43 13.02 -1.22 6.96
C PRO A 43 13.37 -0.22 8.07
N ASP A 44 12.37 0.13 8.88
CA ASP A 44 12.48 1.08 10.00
C ASP A 44 12.86 2.52 9.65
N GLU A 45 12.99 2.85 8.36
CA GLU A 45 13.19 4.22 7.88
C GLU A 45 11.89 4.86 7.38
N TRP A 46 11.77 6.17 7.60
CA TRP A 46 10.68 6.95 7.03
C TRP A 46 10.98 7.24 5.56
N PHE A 47 9.96 7.10 4.70
CA PHE A 47 10.05 7.48 3.29
C PHE A 47 8.93 8.43 2.89
N ASN A 48 9.19 9.27 1.89
CA ASN A 48 8.18 10.13 1.30
C ASN A 48 7.39 9.35 0.25
N VAL A 49 6.08 9.26 0.44
CA VAL A 49 5.18 8.50 -0.46
C VAL A 49 5.21 9.03 -1.89
N THR A 50 5.32 10.35 -2.08
CA THR A 50 5.37 10.95 -3.41
C THR A 50 6.67 10.60 -4.12
N ASP A 51 7.79 10.73 -3.42
CA ASP A 51 9.12 10.48 -3.99
C ASP A 51 9.31 8.99 -4.31
N VAL A 52 8.90 8.10 -3.41
CA VAL A 52 8.99 6.65 -3.62
C VAL A 52 8.03 6.20 -4.71
N ALA A 53 6.79 6.70 -4.74
CA ALA A 53 5.85 6.32 -5.80
C ALA A 53 6.36 6.68 -7.21
N GLY A 54 7.13 7.75 -7.35
CA GLY A 54 7.79 8.11 -8.61
C GLY A 54 8.94 7.19 -9.03
N GLN A 55 9.45 6.37 -8.12
CA GLN A 55 10.55 5.43 -8.35
C GLN A 55 10.06 4.00 -8.65
N LEU A 56 8.85 3.64 -8.22
CA LEU A 56 8.28 2.31 -8.45
C LEU A 56 7.91 2.09 -9.92
N GLU A 57 8.53 1.11 -10.55
CA GLU A 57 8.27 0.66 -11.91
C GLU A 57 6.81 0.22 -12.09
N THR A 58 6.24 -0.46 -11.08
CA THR A 58 4.82 -0.85 -11.08
C THR A 58 3.88 0.36 -11.16
N LEU A 59 4.35 1.55 -10.80
CA LEU A 59 3.56 2.78 -10.80
C LEU A 59 3.90 3.76 -11.93
N ARG A 60 4.99 3.53 -12.69
CA ARG A 60 5.53 4.46 -13.71
C ARG A 60 4.50 4.93 -14.75
N GLY A 61 3.53 4.08 -15.11
CA GLY A 61 2.52 4.39 -16.12
C GLY A 61 1.29 5.17 -15.61
N TYR A 62 1.17 5.38 -14.30
CA TYR A 62 -0.02 6.00 -13.73
C TYR A 62 0.15 7.52 -13.59
N ARG A 63 -0.92 8.25 -13.93
CA ARG A 63 -1.00 9.68 -13.63
C ARG A 63 -1.20 9.83 -12.11
N GLN A 64 -0.29 10.52 -11.43
CA GLN A 64 -0.26 10.66 -9.97
C GLN A 64 0.03 9.34 -9.23
N PRO A 65 1.21 8.72 -9.42
CA PRO A 65 1.55 7.42 -8.83
C PRO A 65 1.42 7.41 -7.30
N GLU A 66 1.61 8.56 -6.65
CA GLU A 66 1.45 8.72 -5.21
C GLU A 66 0.03 8.36 -4.72
N ARG A 67 -1.01 8.55 -5.54
CA ARG A 67 -2.38 8.18 -5.15
C ARG A 67 -2.58 6.67 -5.11
N TYR A 68 -1.90 5.95 -6.00
CA TYR A 68 -1.94 4.50 -6.08
C TYR A 68 -1.16 3.88 -4.93
N LEU A 69 0.03 4.41 -4.62
CA LEU A 69 0.78 3.98 -3.44
C LEU A 69 0.00 4.24 -2.15
N ARG A 70 -0.62 5.43 -1.98
CA ARG A 70 -1.50 5.71 -0.83
C ARG A 70 -2.68 4.73 -0.73
N ALA A 71 -3.25 4.30 -1.85
CA ALA A 71 -4.34 3.32 -1.83
C ALA A 71 -3.88 1.95 -1.31
N VAL A 72 -2.70 1.49 -1.75
CA VAL A 72 -2.08 0.25 -1.25
C VAL A 72 -1.80 0.35 0.25
N LEU A 73 -1.12 1.40 0.70
CA LEU A 73 -0.78 1.59 2.12
C LEU A 73 -2.04 1.64 3.02
N LYS A 74 -3.09 2.34 2.58
CA LYS A 74 -4.36 2.39 3.31
C LYS A 74 -5.05 1.03 3.36
N ALA A 75 -5.00 0.27 2.28
CA ALA A 75 -5.61 -1.05 2.22
C ALA A 75 -4.89 -2.05 3.15
N VAL A 76 -3.56 -2.05 3.15
CA VAL A 76 -2.74 -2.87 4.07
C VAL A 76 -3.06 -2.54 5.53
N LEU A 77 -3.16 -1.26 5.87
CA LEU A 77 -3.51 -0.84 7.24
C LEU A 77 -4.94 -1.20 7.63
N ALA A 78 -5.90 -1.02 6.72
CA ALA A 78 -7.29 -1.38 6.98
C ALA A 78 -7.44 -2.91 7.13
N ASP A 79 -6.67 -3.69 6.37
CA ASP A 79 -6.68 -5.15 6.46
C ASP A 79 -6.01 -5.64 7.75
N TYR A 80 -4.87 -5.04 8.14
CA TYR A 80 -4.25 -5.28 9.45
C TYR A 80 -5.21 -5.04 10.62
N GLN A 81 -5.95 -3.94 10.59
CA GLN A 81 -6.93 -3.63 11.62
C GLN A 81 -8.09 -4.66 11.68
N GLU A 82 -8.26 -5.50 10.66
CA GLU A 82 -9.39 -6.43 10.49
C GLU A 82 -8.98 -7.87 10.77
N ARG A 83 -7.70 -8.19 10.51
CA ARG A 83 -7.07 -9.50 10.63
C ARG A 83 -5.68 -9.35 11.25
N THR A 84 -5.60 -8.81 12.45
CA THR A 84 -4.31 -8.49 13.11
C THR A 84 -3.44 -9.75 13.27
N GLU A 85 -4.07 -10.89 13.48
CA GLU A 85 -3.44 -12.21 13.58
C GLU A 85 -2.69 -12.66 12.31
N GLU A 86 -3.10 -12.19 11.13
CA GLU A 86 -2.44 -12.52 9.84
C GLU A 86 -1.12 -11.75 9.64
N TYR A 87 -0.82 -10.80 10.54
CA TYR A 87 0.36 -9.94 10.49
C TYR A 87 1.30 -10.16 11.69
N ASP A 88 1.22 -11.32 12.36
CA ASP A 88 1.99 -11.64 13.57
C ASP A 88 1.86 -10.56 14.67
N ASP A 89 0.68 -9.93 14.76
CA ASP A 89 0.37 -8.79 15.63
C ASP A 89 1.23 -7.53 15.40
N ARG A 90 2.02 -7.49 14.31
CA ARG A 90 2.91 -6.37 13.98
C ARG A 90 2.25 -5.42 12.99
N VAL A 91 2.31 -4.13 13.32
CA VAL A 91 1.84 -3.08 12.41
C VAL A 91 2.73 -3.06 11.15
N PRO A 92 2.19 -3.26 9.94
CA PRO A 92 3.00 -3.40 8.73
C PRO A 92 3.60 -2.08 8.23
N VAL A 93 2.96 -0.95 8.52
CA VAL A 93 3.45 0.40 8.15
C VAL A 93 3.10 1.39 9.25
N ARG A 94 4.02 2.29 9.59
CA ARG A 94 3.74 3.44 10.47
C ARG A 94 3.45 4.68 9.64
N LEU A 95 2.57 5.55 10.16
CA LEU A 95 2.18 6.76 9.47
C LEU A 95 2.71 8.01 10.17
N ARG A 96 3.21 8.97 9.39
CA ARG A 96 3.53 10.31 9.87
C ARG A 96 2.76 11.35 9.05
N GLY A 97 2.01 12.17 9.80
CA GLY A 97 1.12 13.30 9.42
C GLY A 97 0.08 13.09 8.33
N ARG A 98 -0.40 14.21 7.78
CA ARG A 98 -1.71 14.25 7.10
C ARG A 98 -1.61 13.57 5.74
N ASN A 99 -2.54 12.67 5.45
CA ASN A 99 -2.66 11.96 4.18
C ASN A 99 -1.48 11.06 3.75
N LEU A 100 -0.59 10.65 4.68
CA LEU A 100 0.65 9.90 4.38
C LEU A 100 1.77 10.78 3.75
N ASP A 101 1.75 12.10 3.97
CA ASP A 101 2.55 13.06 3.20
C ASP A 101 3.74 13.74 3.93
N VAL A 102 4.08 13.45 5.19
CA VAL A 102 5.08 14.26 5.96
C VAL A 102 6.50 14.14 5.39
N VAL A 103 7.30 15.18 5.04
CA VAL A 103 7.66 16.56 5.52
C VAL A 103 8.51 16.62 6.79
N CYS A 104 9.82 16.83 6.62
CA CYS A 104 10.83 16.98 7.68
C CYS A 104 10.46 18.05 8.73
N ILE A 105 10.62 17.72 10.01
CA ILE A 105 11.49 18.41 10.99
C ILE A 105 11.98 17.36 11.99
#